data_AF-A0A382ATX5-F1
#
_entry.id   AF-A0A382ATX5-F1
#
_cell.length_a   1.000
_cell.length_b   1.000
_cell.length_c   1.000
_cell.angle_alpha   90.00
_cell.angle_beta   90.00
_cell.angle_gamma   90.00
#
_symmetry.space_group_name_H-M   'P 1'
#
loop_
_entity.id
_entity.type
_entity.pdbx_description
1 polymer ?
#
loop_
_entity_poly.entity_id
_entity_poly.type
_entity_poly.pdbx_seq_one_letter_code
_entity_poly.pdbx_strand_id
1 'polypeptide(L)'
;MNRILPVLVISILMILSTTSMTANLIPADSKEKTAEVVKGDIVLCAGCGEIKGSANCCNKDAKRCGCGAIKGSPGCCAIDLGGNDVILCGHCGQVKGTNHVRTASTKKCDKCGKDKGSLGCCLGVEETGKDKL
;
A
#
# COMPACT_ATOMS: atom_id res chain seq x y z
N MET A 1 -7.10 74.29 -0.86
CA MET A 1 -7.02 72.82 -0.70
C MET A 1 -8.30 72.20 -1.24
N ASN A 2 -8.21 71.43 -2.32
CA ASN A 2 -9.10 70.28 -2.64
C ASN A 2 -8.69 69.70 -4.01
N ARG A 3 -7.55 69.01 -4.05
CA ARG A 3 -7.14 68.17 -5.19
C ARG A 3 -7.38 66.68 -4.91
N ILE A 4 -8.31 66.40 -3.99
CA ILE A 4 -8.66 65.05 -3.51
C ILE A 4 -9.76 64.43 -4.40
N LEU A 5 -10.46 65.26 -5.19
CA LEU A 5 -11.60 64.86 -6.01
C LEU A 5 -11.26 64.04 -7.28
N PRO A 6 -10.11 64.19 -7.98
CA PRO A 6 -9.83 63.34 -9.15
C PRO A 6 -9.16 62.01 -8.78
N VAL A 7 -8.54 61.91 -7.60
CA VAL A 7 -7.86 60.68 -7.14
C VAL A 7 -8.89 59.63 -6.70
N LEU A 8 -9.99 60.06 -6.08
CA LEU A 8 -11.05 59.15 -5.63
C LEU A 8 -11.87 58.54 -6.79
N VAL A 9 -11.96 59.21 -7.95
CA VAL A 9 -12.76 58.72 -9.09
C VAL A 9 -12.02 57.64 -9.88
N ILE A 10 -10.67 57.66 -9.87
CA ILE A 10 -9.84 56.66 -10.56
C ILE A 10 -9.78 55.34 -9.77
N SER A 11 -9.91 55.38 -8.44
CA SER A 11 -9.91 54.17 -7.61
C SER A 11 -11.20 53.34 -7.70
N ILE A 12 -12.32 53.93 -8.13
CA ILE A 12 -13.63 53.24 -8.17
C ILE A 12 -13.84 52.44 -9.46
N LEU A 13 -13.07 52.71 -10.54
CA LEU A 13 -13.26 52.05 -11.83
C LEU A 13 -12.52 50.70 -11.99
N MET A 14 -11.63 50.32 -11.07
CA MET A 14 -10.89 49.06 -11.15
C MET A 14 -11.63 47.86 -10.53
N ILE A 15 -12.88 48.04 -10.07
CA ILE A 15 -13.65 47.02 -9.33
C ILE A 15 -14.64 46.25 -10.23
N LEU A 16 -14.65 46.47 -11.55
CA LEU A 16 -15.72 45.96 -12.43
C LEU A 16 -15.26 45.18 -13.67
N SER A 17 -14.21 44.36 -13.60
CA SER A 17 -14.02 43.27 -14.58
C SER A 17 -13.11 42.17 -14.05
N THR A 18 -13.70 41.12 -13.46
CA THR A 18 -13.50 39.72 -13.87
C THR A 18 -14.29 38.84 -12.91
N THR A 19 -15.52 38.53 -13.29
CA THR A 19 -16.20 37.32 -12.84
C THR A 19 -15.46 36.12 -13.42
N SER A 20 -14.83 35.32 -12.56
CA SER A 20 -14.87 33.87 -12.74
C SER A 20 -15.14 33.25 -11.38
N MET A 21 -16.37 32.74 -11.27
CA MET A 21 -16.76 31.78 -10.26
C MET A 21 -15.73 30.65 -10.26
N THR A 22 -14.97 30.50 -9.18
CA THR A 22 -14.52 29.18 -8.72
C THR A 22 -15.01 29.06 -7.28
N ALA A 23 -16.31 28.76 -7.18
CA ALA A 23 -16.85 28.21 -5.96
C ALA A 23 -16.16 26.88 -5.65
N ASN A 24 -15.96 26.67 -4.35
CA ASN A 24 -15.64 25.41 -3.69
C ASN A 24 -14.25 24.81 -3.95
N LEU A 25 -13.38 25.05 -2.97
CA LEU A 25 -12.82 23.99 -2.12
C LEU A 25 -12.65 22.63 -2.84
N ILE A 26 -11.51 22.47 -3.50
CA ILE A 26 -10.87 21.17 -3.69
C ILE A 26 -9.55 21.29 -2.91
N PRO A 27 -9.24 20.36 -1.99
CA PRO A 27 -9.51 18.95 -2.15
C PRO A 27 -10.78 18.54 -1.42
N ALA A 28 -11.73 18.01 -2.20
CA ALA A 28 -12.29 16.74 -1.78
C ALA A 28 -11.14 15.90 -1.24
N ASP A 29 -11.40 15.18 -0.16
CA ASP A 29 -10.78 13.92 0.17
C ASP A 29 -10.94 12.95 -1.03
N SER A 30 -10.40 13.31 -2.20
CA SER A 30 -9.68 12.40 -3.02
C SER A 30 -8.32 12.30 -2.35
N LYS A 31 -8.28 11.49 -1.28
CA LYS A 31 -7.58 10.23 -1.48
C LYS A 31 -8.01 9.72 -2.85
N GLU A 32 -7.29 10.16 -3.89
CA GLU A 32 -6.73 9.15 -4.75
C GLU A 32 -6.07 8.22 -3.75
N LYS A 33 -6.82 7.17 -3.41
CA LYS A 33 -6.31 6.04 -2.67
C LYS A 33 -5.43 5.35 -3.70
N THR A 34 -4.37 6.04 -4.12
CA THR A 34 -3.12 5.44 -4.51
C THR A 34 -2.96 4.39 -3.46
N ALA A 35 -3.05 3.14 -3.89
CA ALA A 35 -2.85 2.00 -3.04
C ALA A 35 -1.51 2.24 -2.35
N GLU A 36 -1.53 2.78 -1.15
CA GLU A 36 -0.38 2.78 -0.28
C GLU A 36 -0.28 1.33 0.13
N VAL A 37 0.37 0.55 -0.73
CA VAL A 37 0.98 -0.73 -0.40
C VAL A 37 1.68 -0.46 0.91
N VAL A 38 1.11 -0.93 2.02
CA VAL A 38 1.64 -0.74 3.36
C VAL A 38 3.12 -1.11 3.29
N LYS A 39 3.99 -0.09 3.34
CA LYS A 39 5.44 -0.17 3.05
C LYS A 39 6.21 -0.77 4.23
N GLY A 40 5.57 -1.65 4.99
CA GLY A 40 6.22 -2.46 6.02
C GLY A 40 6.75 -3.76 5.41
N ASP A 41 7.84 -4.27 5.94
CA ASP A 41 8.22 -5.65 5.63
C ASP A 41 7.20 -6.64 6.19
N ILE A 42 7.00 -7.73 5.47
CA ILE A 42 6.11 -8.80 5.89
C ILE A 42 6.97 -9.85 6.58
N VAL A 43 6.63 -10.21 7.81
CA VAL A 43 7.37 -11.23 8.56
C VAL A 43 6.55 -12.51 8.58
N LEU A 44 7.11 -13.60 8.09
CA LEU A 44 6.54 -14.94 8.22
C LEU A 44 7.13 -15.64 9.44
N CYS A 45 6.26 -16.21 10.25
CA CYS A 45 6.65 -16.92 11.46
C CYS A 45 7.30 -18.27 11.10
N ALA A 46 8.56 -18.47 11.52
CA ALA A 46 9.28 -19.73 11.30
C ALA A 46 8.76 -20.90 12.15
N GLY A 47 7.83 -20.65 13.08
CA GLY A 47 7.18 -21.70 13.86
C GLY A 47 5.95 -22.32 13.19
N CYS A 48 5.30 -21.59 12.27
CA CYS A 48 4.03 -22.03 11.69
C CYS A 48 3.80 -21.65 10.21
N GLY A 49 4.66 -20.85 9.60
CA GLY A 49 4.53 -20.41 8.21
C GLY A 49 3.54 -19.26 7.98
N GLU A 50 2.81 -18.81 8.99
CA GLU A 50 1.82 -17.74 8.86
C GLU A 50 2.45 -16.35 9.01
N ILE A 51 1.75 -15.30 8.58
CA ILE A 51 2.17 -13.91 8.86
C ILE A 51 2.26 -13.71 10.38
N LYS A 52 3.42 -13.30 10.87
CA LYS A 52 3.70 -13.13 12.30
C LYS A 52 2.78 -12.06 12.89
N GLY A 53 2.13 -12.39 14.00
CA GLY A 53 1.19 -11.50 14.68
C GLY A 53 -0.20 -11.42 14.04
N SER A 54 -0.45 -12.11 12.93
CA SER A 54 -1.81 -12.31 12.43
C SER A 54 -2.64 -13.14 13.40
N ALA A 55 -3.97 -13.04 13.30
CA ALA A 55 -4.89 -13.82 14.13
C ALA A 55 -4.70 -15.34 14.01
N ASN A 56 -4.17 -15.81 12.88
CA ASN A 56 -3.94 -17.23 12.62
C ASN A 56 -2.49 -17.68 12.95
N CYS A 57 -1.61 -16.75 13.33
CA CYS A 57 -0.23 -17.05 13.67
C CYS A 57 -0.16 -17.98 14.89
N CYS A 58 0.49 -19.13 14.72
CA CYS A 58 0.63 -20.15 15.75
C CYS A 58 -0.71 -20.66 16.32
N ASN A 59 -1.80 -20.56 15.55
CA ASN A 59 -3.07 -21.15 15.92
C ASN A 59 -2.92 -22.67 16.10
N LYS A 60 -3.27 -23.17 17.29
CA LYS A 60 -3.11 -24.58 17.67
C LYS A 60 -4.13 -25.49 17.00
N ASP A 61 -5.30 -24.95 16.67
CA ASP A 61 -6.40 -25.69 16.05
C ASP A 61 -6.29 -25.73 14.51
N ALA A 62 -5.33 -24.98 13.94
CA ALA A 62 -5.11 -24.94 12.52
C ALA A 62 -4.49 -26.26 12.01
N LYS A 63 -5.05 -26.80 10.92
CA LYS A 63 -4.52 -28.00 10.26
C LYS A 63 -3.11 -27.74 9.77
N ARG A 64 -2.18 -28.65 10.06
CA ARG A 64 -0.81 -28.59 9.57
C ARG A 64 -0.61 -29.38 8.28
N CYS A 65 0.29 -28.89 7.45
CA CYS A 65 0.81 -29.59 6.28
C CYS A 65 1.93 -30.56 6.72
N GLY A 66 2.30 -31.51 5.85
CA GLY A 66 3.39 -32.45 6.12
C GLY A 66 4.76 -31.79 6.34
N CYS A 67 4.95 -30.56 5.85
CA CYS A 67 6.13 -29.74 6.13
C CYS A 67 6.11 -29.08 7.53
N GLY A 68 5.05 -29.27 8.33
CA GLY A 68 4.90 -28.73 9.67
C GLY A 68 4.24 -27.34 9.78
N ALA A 69 4.08 -26.63 8.65
CA ALA A 69 3.45 -25.31 8.61
C ALA A 69 1.92 -25.43 8.68
N ILE A 70 1.23 -24.33 9.00
CA ILE A 70 -0.22 -24.24 8.85
C ILE A 70 -0.57 -24.42 7.36
N LYS A 71 -1.50 -25.31 7.07
CA LYS A 71 -1.89 -25.66 5.70
C LYS A 71 -2.52 -24.44 5.03
N GLY A 72 -1.97 -24.05 3.88
CA GLY A 72 -2.41 -22.87 3.12
C GLY A 72 -1.85 -21.54 3.63
N SER A 73 -1.06 -21.55 4.71
CA SER A 73 -0.31 -20.37 5.12
C SER A 73 0.72 -19.96 4.06
N PRO A 74 1.18 -18.70 4.02
CA PRO A 74 2.14 -18.25 3.02
C PRO A 74 3.47 -19.01 3.04
N GLY A 75 3.92 -19.47 4.20
CA GLY A 75 5.12 -20.27 4.37
C GLY A 75 4.91 -21.78 4.14
N CYS A 76 3.69 -22.24 3.84
CA CYS A 76 3.38 -23.66 3.69
C CYS A 76 4.20 -24.29 2.56
N CYS A 77 5.17 -25.14 2.92
CA CYS A 77 6.12 -25.77 2.01
C CYS A 77 7.03 -24.79 1.24
N ALA A 78 7.10 -23.53 1.68
CA ALA A 78 7.86 -22.46 1.02
C ALA A 78 8.98 -21.88 1.89
N ILE A 79 8.98 -22.19 3.20
CA ILE A 79 10.04 -21.81 4.14
C ILE A 79 10.44 -23.01 5.00
N ASP A 80 11.67 -22.97 5.51
CA ASP A 80 12.12 -23.90 6.54
C ASP A 80 11.59 -23.46 7.91
N LEU A 81 11.01 -24.41 8.64
CA LEU A 81 10.52 -24.17 9.99
C LEU A 81 11.56 -24.51 11.05
N GLY A 82 11.42 -23.91 12.23
CA GLY A 82 12.32 -24.13 13.37
C GLY A 82 13.57 -23.26 13.36
N GLY A 83 13.70 -22.34 12.40
CA GLY A 83 14.75 -21.34 12.32
C GLY A 83 14.30 -19.92 12.72
N ASN A 84 14.95 -18.92 12.14
CA ASN A 84 14.57 -17.51 12.28
C ASN A 84 13.40 -17.17 11.37
N ASP A 85 12.59 -16.20 11.80
CA ASP A 85 11.49 -15.68 10.98
C ASP A 85 11.98 -15.17 9.63
N VAL A 86 11.14 -15.38 8.60
CA VAL A 86 11.47 -15.00 7.22
C VAL A 86 10.90 -13.62 6.94
N ILE A 87 11.79 -12.67 6.64
CA ILE A 87 11.41 -11.28 6.36
C ILE A 87 11.29 -11.10 4.85
N LEU A 88 10.12 -10.70 4.38
CA LEU A 88 9.85 -10.38 2.98
C LEU A 88 9.84 -8.88 2.79
N CYS A 89 10.45 -8.42 1.70
CA CYS A 89 10.40 -7.03 1.30
C CYS A 89 8.96 -6.61 1.00
N GLY A 90 8.44 -5.61 1.72
CA GLY A 90 7.10 -5.07 1.47
C GLY A 90 6.90 -4.53 0.05
N HIS A 91 7.98 -4.13 -0.63
CA HIS A 91 7.93 -3.54 -1.97
C HIS A 91 7.93 -4.57 -3.11
N CYS A 92 8.68 -5.66 -2.99
CA CYS A 92 8.78 -6.65 -4.08
C CYS A 92 8.29 -8.04 -3.72
N GLY A 93 8.02 -8.32 -2.44
CA GLY A 93 7.55 -9.61 -1.95
C GLY A 93 8.64 -10.69 -1.85
N GLN A 94 9.89 -10.36 -2.16
CA GLN A 94 11.02 -11.29 -2.10
C GLN A 94 11.57 -11.42 -0.68
N VAL A 95 12.17 -12.57 -0.37
CA VAL A 95 12.87 -12.79 0.91
C VAL A 95 14.09 -11.87 0.99
N LYS A 96 14.15 -11.05 2.05
CA LYS A 96 15.30 -10.19 2.33
C LYS A 96 16.54 -11.02 2.67
N GLY A 97 17.71 -10.49 2.33
CA GLY A 97 18.98 -11.17 2.57
C GLY A 97 19.32 -12.27 1.56
N THR A 98 18.46 -12.51 0.56
CA THR A 98 18.79 -13.34 -0.59
C THR A 98 19.42 -12.50 -1.70
N ASN A 99 20.28 -13.10 -2.54
CA ASN A 99 20.90 -12.45 -3.70
C ASN A 99 19.90 -12.19 -4.85
N HIS A 100 18.66 -11.80 -4.52
CA HIS A 100 17.65 -11.47 -5.51
C HIS A 100 17.92 -10.08 -6.10
N VAL A 101 18.57 -10.04 -7.25
CA VAL A 101 18.73 -8.81 -8.03
C VAL A 101 17.37 -8.44 -8.60
N ARG A 102 16.84 -7.28 -8.19
CA ARG A 102 15.63 -6.71 -8.80
C ARG A 102 15.93 -6.35 -10.25
N THR A 103 15.65 -7.26 -11.17
CA THR A 103 15.74 -6.96 -12.61
C THR A 103 14.51 -6.17 -13.04
N ALA A 104 14.67 -5.22 -13.97
CA ALA A 104 13.55 -4.48 -14.56
C ALA A 104 12.59 -5.40 -15.34
N SER A 105 13.05 -6.61 -15.70
CA SER A 105 12.29 -7.63 -16.44
C SER A 105 11.37 -8.48 -15.56
N THR A 106 11.40 -8.32 -14.23
CA THR A 106 10.54 -9.09 -13.32
C THR A 106 9.08 -8.64 -13.49
N LYS A 107 8.23 -9.54 -14.00
CA LYS A 107 6.80 -9.27 -14.17
C LYS A 107 6.17 -8.92 -12.82
N LYS A 108 5.47 -7.79 -12.77
CA LYS A 108 4.69 -7.39 -11.60
C LYS A 108 3.35 -8.11 -11.56
N CYS A 109 2.82 -8.28 -10.36
CA CYS A 109 1.47 -8.78 -10.14
C CYS A 109 0.48 -7.62 -10.30
N ASP A 110 -0.48 -7.77 -11.21
CA ASP A 110 -1.49 -6.73 -11.50
C ASP A 110 -2.40 -6.42 -10.30
N LYS A 111 -2.51 -7.35 -9.34
CA LYS A 111 -3.34 -7.18 -8.14
C LYS A 111 -2.67 -6.43 -7.00
N CYS A 112 -1.34 -6.56 -6.85
CA CYS A 112 -0.64 -6.07 -5.65
C CYS A 112 0.65 -5.31 -5.93
N GLY A 113 1.08 -5.18 -7.20
CA GLY A 113 2.29 -4.45 -7.59
C GLY A 113 3.63 -5.09 -7.18
N LYS A 114 3.63 -6.17 -6.41
CA LYS A 114 4.83 -6.96 -6.05
C LYS A 114 5.27 -7.87 -7.20
N ASP A 115 6.44 -8.48 -7.09
CA ASP A 115 6.94 -9.39 -8.11
C ASP A 115 6.01 -10.61 -8.21
N LYS A 116 5.53 -10.91 -9.40
CA LYS A 116 4.61 -12.03 -9.64
C LYS A 116 5.33 -13.34 -9.33
N GLY A 117 4.70 -14.17 -8.49
CA GLY A 117 5.30 -15.44 -8.04
C GLY A 117 6.32 -15.28 -6.91
N SER A 118 6.56 -14.06 -6.41
CA SER A 118 7.28 -13.89 -5.14
C SER A 118 6.49 -14.48 -3.98
N LEU A 119 7.21 -14.86 -2.91
CA LEU A 119 6.59 -15.40 -1.70
C LEU A 119 5.59 -14.41 -1.08
N GLY A 120 5.89 -13.11 -1.17
CA GLY A 120 5.03 -12.01 -0.72
C GLY A 120 3.97 -11.56 -1.72
N CYS A 121 3.82 -12.21 -2.87
CA CYS A 121 2.84 -11.83 -3.89
C CYS A 121 1.43 -11.89 -3.29
N CYS A 122 0.73 -10.76 -3.33
CA CYS A 122 -0.60 -10.56 -2.73
C CYS A 122 -0.68 -10.76 -1.21
N LEU A 123 0.44 -10.94 -0.50
CA LEU A 123 0.43 -10.98 0.97
C LEU A 123 0.37 -9.57 1.55
N GLY A 124 -0.35 -9.42 2.66
CA GLY A 124 -0.48 -8.14 3.36
C GLY A 124 -1.18 -7.06 2.53
N VAL A 125 -1.89 -7.45 1.47
CA VAL A 125 -2.85 -6.58 0.77
C VAL A 125 -4.18 -6.84 1.45
N GLU A 126 -4.65 -5.88 2.25
CA GLU A 126 -6.06 -5.89 2.65
C GLU A 126 -6.89 -5.75 1.38
N GLU A 127 -7.73 -6.74 1.06
CA GLU A 127 -8.66 -6.66 -0.06
C GLU A 127 -9.66 -5.53 0.20
N THR A 128 -9.35 -4.31 -0.25
CA THR A 128 -10.39 -3.31 -0.41
C THR A 128 -11.10 -3.55 -1.72
N GLY A 129 -12.17 -4.35 -1.63
CA GLY A 129 -13.35 -4.27 -2.47
C GLY A 129 -13.15 -4.57 -3.94
N LYS A 130 -13.26 -5.85 -4.30
CA LYS A 130 -13.91 -6.18 -5.57
C LYS A 130 -15.41 -6.13 -5.38
N ASP A 131 -16.00 -5.07 -5.92
CA ASP A 131 -17.27 -5.07 -6.65
C ASP A 131 -18.32 -6.09 -6.15
N LYS A 132 -19.22 -5.61 -5.30
CA LYS A 132 -20.59 -6.13 -5.26
C LYS A 132 -21.53 -4.98 -5.57
N LEU A 133 -21.69 -4.68 -6.85
CA LEU A 133 -22.88 -4.01 -7.38
C LEU A 133 -23.71 -5.05 -8.13
#